data_AF-A0A963X1A4-F1
#
_entry.id   AF-A0A963X1A4-F1
#
_cell.length_a   1.000
_cell.length_b   1.000
_cell.length_c   1.000
_cell.angle_alpha   90.00
_cell.angle_beta   90.00
_cell.angle_gamma   90.00
#
_symmetry.space_group_name_H-M   'P 1'
#
loop_
_entity.id
_entity.type
_entity.pdbx_description
1 polymer ?
#
loop_
_entity_poly.entity_id
_entity_poly.type
_entity_poly.pdbx_seq_one_letter_code
_entity_poly.pdbx_strand_id
1 'polypeptide(L)'
;MIRHLLPGLAALALIAATAASHAEGLTARISADKIAVGDTFQLTLSADAAKLTVPPDVSALNADFDILGTSRSSQTRIINGARSDTVEWVLTLAPRGKGHMTIPVLTAGKNTSEPLTLDVVDAADLPADRQQGGTAMSATLEPGNHYVQQEIPLSLRITTGPGFQGGSVTAPESPDYILEQRGEDRVSQTTANGQPSTVIERDYLLRPQKSGTLTIAPFTLRATESDPSARSPFPQDPFANFFGQSPFGATGSPFDRLFNPGHEIVVRTAPLTLEVKANPSASAGWFLPAKAVTLSAEWEPKAPAFRVGEAVTRHIRIQALGATEVQLPDLAQPAVDGARVYLDKSDAGSIDTPDGTAAIRDFTYSVVPTTGGKVTLPAVTVNWFDTDAETARVATLAAETITVSGAVAAAPAKAVALPEPAEIAPAASMGRGGMIGSGWIAALAVAVLVTLSGLYLARRRLGRARNAHGQDVARDQRPRYARRKAALRKVEVACAAADPNAAYPAALEWLRAASLARRVEDGSFWRNSPDLHGAWNDLEARVFSEQTEGGWNAPLFLQHLRSADRQVELTARRPTRSALPPLYASSQGGRGQNMTA
;
A
#
# COMPACT_ATOMS: atom_id res chain seq x y z
N MET A 1 84.60 15.62 9.59
CA MET A 1 83.30 14.94 9.64
C MET A 1 82.26 15.90 10.21
N ILE A 2 81.85 16.87 9.40
CA ILE A 2 80.81 17.86 9.71
C ILE A 2 80.02 17.98 8.43
N ARG A 3 78.81 17.40 8.41
CA ARG A 3 77.69 17.63 7.48
C ARG A 3 76.69 16.49 7.67
N HIS A 4 75.39 16.83 7.62
CA HIS A 4 74.22 15.94 7.59
C HIS A 4 73.47 15.65 8.90
N LEU A 5 73.23 16.65 9.75
CA LEU A 5 72.13 16.61 10.73
C LEU A 5 71.40 17.96 10.84
N LEU A 6 71.00 18.55 9.72
CA LEU A 6 70.24 19.80 9.73
C LEU A 6 69.06 19.98 8.74
N PRO A 7 68.61 18.99 7.91
CA PRO A 7 67.36 19.18 7.15
C PRO A 7 66.11 18.55 7.80
N GLY A 8 66.26 17.72 8.85
CA GLY A 8 65.13 16.97 9.44
C GLY A 8 64.19 17.79 10.34
N LEU A 9 64.66 18.92 10.89
CA LEU A 9 63.88 19.74 11.82
C LEU A 9 63.02 20.81 11.13
N ALA A 10 63.30 21.15 9.87
CA ALA A 10 62.48 22.08 9.09
C ALA A 10 61.30 21.40 8.37
N ALA A 11 61.41 20.10 8.06
CA ALA A 11 60.33 19.33 7.43
C ALA A 11 59.26 18.85 8.43
N LEU A 12 59.61 18.69 9.72
CA LEU A 12 58.64 18.34 10.76
C LEU A 12 57.82 19.54 11.27
N ALA A 13 58.30 20.77 11.02
CA ALA A 13 57.58 22.00 11.37
C ALA A 13 56.61 22.46 10.26
N LEU A 14 56.71 21.92 9.03
CA LEU A 14 55.87 22.32 7.90
C LEU A 14 54.63 21.42 7.69
N ILE A 15 54.54 20.30 8.40
CA ILE A 15 53.32 19.44 8.43
C ILE A 15 52.34 19.89 9.54
N ALA A 16 52.74 20.84 10.38
CA ALA A 16 51.88 21.44 11.42
C ALA A 16 51.06 22.65 10.94
N ALA A 17 51.02 22.94 9.63
CA ALA A 17 50.38 24.13 9.07
C ALA A 17 49.24 23.87 8.08
N THR A 18 48.63 22.69 8.09
CA THR A 18 47.21 22.57 7.74
C THR A 18 46.41 22.51 9.03
N ALA A 19 46.42 23.61 9.77
CA ALA A 19 45.32 23.90 10.64
C ALA A 19 44.09 24.02 9.73
N ALA A 20 43.33 22.93 9.60
CA ALA A 20 41.91 23.07 9.44
C ALA A 20 41.51 24.04 10.55
N SER A 21 41.06 25.22 10.17
CA SER A 21 40.53 26.20 11.09
C SER A 21 39.30 25.56 11.72
N HIS A 22 39.52 24.77 12.78
CA HIS A 22 38.47 24.14 13.53
C HIS A 22 37.58 25.26 14.01
N ALA A 23 36.35 25.28 13.48
CA ALA A 23 35.34 26.15 14.00
C ALA A 23 35.25 25.91 15.52
N GLU A 24 35.47 26.97 16.29
CA GLU A 24 35.75 26.84 17.71
C GLU A 24 34.51 26.30 18.44
N GLY A 25 34.56 25.03 18.85
CA GLY A 25 33.65 24.46 19.86
C GLY A 25 32.36 23.79 19.37
N LEU A 26 32.07 23.70 18.07
CA LEU A 26 30.92 22.94 17.55
C LEU A 26 31.31 22.12 16.30
N THR A 27 31.19 20.79 16.39
CA THR A 27 31.48 19.87 15.28
C THR A 27 30.19 19.36 14.67
N ALA A 28 30.14 19.24 13.33
CA ALA A 28 29.01 18.70 12.59
C ALA A 28 29.44 17.49 11.76
N ARG A 29 28.62 16.44 11.71
CA ARG A 29 28.85 15.23 10.89
C ARG A 29 27.53 14.71 10.34
N ILE A 30 27.56 14.15 9.14
CA ILE A 30 26.42 13.47 8.53
C ILE A 30 26.64 11.96 8.48
N SER A 31 25.55 11.20 8.53
CA SER A 31 25.58 9.74 8.42
C SER A 31 25.97 9.24 7.03
N ALA A 32 25.73 10.05 5.99
CA ALA A 32 26.09 9.75 4.60
C ALA A 32 26.27 11.07 3.82
N ASP A 33 27.20 11.11 2.88
CA ASP A 33 27.44 12.20 1.93
C ASP A 33 26.59 12.08 0.66
N LYS A 34 25.95 10.92 0.43
CA LYS A 34 25.04 10.67 -0.69
C LYS A 34 23.84 9.80 -0.27
N ILE A 35 22.62 10.22 -0.63
CA ILE A 35 21.36 9.53 -0.29
C ILE A 35 20.35 9.56 -1.45
N ALA A 36 19.28 8.76 -1.37
CA ALA A 36 18.26 8.75 -2.41
C ALA A 36 17.23 9.84 -2.18
N VAL A 37 16.53 10.25 -3.23
CA VAL A 37 15.33 11.06 -3.12
C VAL A 37 14.29 10.34 -2.23
N GLY A 38 13.75 11.05 -1.25
CA GLY A 38 12.81 10.50 -0.27
C GLY A 38 13.47 9.85 0.95
N ASP A 39 14.80 9.71 0.95
CA ASP A 39 15.53 9.19 2.09
C ASP A 39 15.80 10.25 3.17
N THR A 40 15.89 9.79 4.41
CA THR A 40 16.40 10.58 5.54
C THR A 40 17.87 10.29 5.81
N PHE A 41 18.54 11.25 6.44
CA PHE A 41 19.89 11.10 6.98
C PHE A 41 19.99 11.72 8.37
N GLN A 42 21.03 11.37 9.12
CA GLN A 42 21.30 11.96 10.43
C GLN A 42 22.38 13.03 10.35
N LEU A 43 22.13 14.19 10.94
CA LEU A 43 23.11 15.23 11.23
C LEU A 43 23.41 15.22 12.72
N THR A 44 24.65 14.91 13.08
CA THR A 44 25.15 14.92 14.45
C THR A 44 25.95 16.19 14.70
N LEU A 45 25.51 16.98 15.67
CA LEU A 45 26.22 18.15 16.18
C LEU A 45 26.81 17.81 17.55
N SER A 46 28.10 18.02 17.76
CA SER A 46 28.79 17.65 19.00
C SER A 46 29.68 18.78 19.50
N ALA A 47 29.63 19.06 20.80
CA ALA A 47 30.35 20.15 21.45
C ALA A 47 30.70 19.84 22.91
N ASP A 48 31.76 20.50 23.41
CA ASP A 48 32.13 20.49 24.83
C ASP A 48 31.10 21.28 25.64
N ALA A 49 30.48 20.63 26.63
CA ALA A 49 29.43 21.23 27.46
C ALA A 49 29.92 22.49 28.18
N ALA A 50 31.20 22.56 28.56
CA ALA A 50 31.78 23.71 29.25
C ALA A 50 31.88 24.95 28.35
N LYS A 51 31.91 24.76 27.03
CA LYS A 51 32.04 25.83 26.03
C LYS A 51 30.70 26.26 25.44
N LEU A 52 29.59 25.67 25.88
CA LEU A 52 28.28 25.84 25.26
C LEU A 52 27.29 26.52 26.20
N THR A 53 26.93 27.75 25.86
CA THR A 53 25.98 28.58 26.64
C THR A 53 24.56 28.55 26.08
N VAL A 54 24.40 28.20 24.80
CA VAL A 54 23.13 28.17 24.06
C VAL A 54 23.12 26.94 23.16
N PRO A 55 21.99 26.21 23.02
CA PRO A 55 21.89 25.08 22.08
C PRO A 55 22.12 25.53 20.63
N PRO A 56 22.48 24.61 19.71
CA PRO A 56 22.61 24.92 18.30
C PRO A 56 21.32 25.46 17.68
N ASP A 57 21.42 26.57 16.96
CA ASP A 57 20.37 27.09 16.10
C ASP A 57 20.38 26.32 14.78
N VAL A 58 19.34 25.53 14.58
CA VAL A 58 19.12 24.68 13.40
C VAL A 58 18.10 25.28 12.45
N SER A 59 17.65 26.51 12.69
CA SER A 59 16.62 27.17 11.88
C SER A 59 17.00 27.27 10.41
N ALA A 60 18.29 27.49 10.11
CA ALA A 60 18.85 27.55 8.76
C ALA A 60 18.62 26.27 7.93
N LEU A 61 18.46 25.10 8.57
CA LEU A 61 18.19 23.84 7.88
C LEU A 61 16.79 23.79 7.25
N ASN A 62 15.82 24.54 7.80
CA ASN A 62 14.43 24.49 7.35
C ASN A 62 14.20 25.07 5.95
N ALA A 63 15.22 25.69 5.33
CA ALA A 63 15.15 26.11 3.94
C ALA A 63 15.08 24.87 3.01
N ASP A 64 15.99 23.92 3.21
CA ASP A 64 16.26 22.82 2.28
C ASP A 64 15.88 21.44 2.84
N PHE A 65 15.68 21.34 4.16
CA PHE A 65 15.41 20.07 4.85
C PHE A 65 14.17 20.17 5.75
N ASP A 66 13.44 19.07 5.83
CA ASP A 66 12.43 18.84 6.87
C ASP A 66 13.08 18.14 8.07
N ILE A 67 12.98 18.75 9.25
CA ILE A 67 13.49 18.20 10.50
C ILE A 67 12.42 17.26 11.07
N LEU A 68 12.63 15.95 10.93
CA LEU A 68 11.67 14.93 11.36
C LEU A 68 11.83 14.51 12.82
N GLY A 69 13.03 14.68 13.36
CA GLY A 69 13.36 14.31 14.72
C GLY A 69 14.60 15.05 15.22
N THR A 70 14.64 15.28 16.53
CA THR A 70 15.82 15.84 17.20
C THR A 70 15.96 15.14 18.54
N SER A 71 17.10 14.52 18.77
CA SER A 71 17.47 13.97 20.07
C SER A 71 18.70 14.69 20.60
N ARG A 72 18.84 14.74 21.92
CA ARG A 72 19.98 15.32 22.60
C ARG A 72 20.51 14.32 23.61
N SER A 73 21.80 14.03 23.56
CA SER A 73 22.51 13.20 24.53
C SER A 73 23.63 14.01 25.19
N SER A 74 24.02 13.59 26.40
CA SER A 74 25.15 14.17 27.13
C SER A 74 25.96 13.04 27.73
N GLN A 75 27.26 13.04 27.47
CA GLN A 75 28.20 12.04 27.95
C GLN A 75 29.25 12.70 28.86
N THR A 76 29.34 12.24 30.10
CA THR A 76 30.37 12.65 31.07
C THR A 76 31.45 11.58 31.13
N ARG A 77 32.69 11.96 30.84
CA ARG A 77 33.86 11.10 30.93
C ARG A 77 34.85 11.67 31.94
N ILE A 78 35.17 10.87 32.95
CA ILE A 78 36.15 11.24 34.00
C ILE A 78 37.40 10.39 33.78
N ILE A 79 38.51 11.01 33.41
CA ILE A 79 39.81 10.34 33.23
C ILE A 79 40.82 11.00 34.17
N ASN A 80 41.44 10.20 35.06
CA ASN A 80 42.44 10.68 36.03
C ASN A 80 41.99 11.91 36.86
N GLY A 81 40.71 11.97 37.24
CA GLY A 81 40.15 13.08 38.01
C GLY A 81 39.78 14.33 37.19
N ALA A 82 40.13 14.38 35.90
CA ALA A 82 39.65 15.42 34.99
C ALA A 82 38.30 15.00 34.39
N ARG A 83 37.29 15.85 34.60
CA ARG A 83 35.94 15.68 34.04
C ARG A 83 35.87 16.34 32.65
N SER A 84 35.38 15.61 31.67
CA SER A 84 35.05 16.10 30.33
C SER A 84 33.59 15.76 30.02
N ASP A 85 32.81 16.74 29.58
CA ASP A 85 31.39 16.59 29.28
C ASP A 85 31.17 16.93 27.80
N THR A 86 30.64 16.00 27.01
CA THR A 86 30.28 16.20 25.60
C THR A 86 28.77 16.16 25.45
N VAL A 87 28.20 17.14 24.75
CA VAL A 87 26.78 17.17 24.41
C VAL A 87 26.63 16.95 22.92
N GLU A 88 25.74 16.05 22.54
CA GLU A 88 25.44 15.77 21.14
C GLU A 88 23.96 16.03 20.84
N TRP A 89 23.69 16.55 19.65
CA TRP A 89 22.36 16.66 19.07
C TRP A 89 22.35 15.83 17.79
N VAL A 90 21.44 14.87 17.71
CA VAL A 90 21.22 14.08 16.49
C VAL A 90 19.90 14.51 15.87
N LEU A 91 19.98 15.05 14.67
CA LEU A 91 18.84 15.50 13.88
C LEU A 91 18.56 14.48 12.76
N THR A 92 17.32 14.04 12.64
CA THR A 92 16.86 13.28 11.48
C THR A 92 16.29 14.24 10.45
N LEU A 93 16.92 14.33 9.29
CA LEU A 93 16.62 15.30 8.24
C LEU A 93 16.13 14.58 6.98
N ALA A 94 15.11 15.12 6.32
CA ALA A 94 14.67 14.73 4.99
C ALA A 94 14.90 15.88 3.98
N PRO A 95 15.58 15.66 2.84
CA PRO A 95 15.74 16.68 1.81
C PRO A 95 14.41 17.04 1.15
N ARG A 96 14.22 18.32 0.84
CA ARG A 96 13.06 18.81 0.09
C ARG A 96 13.21 18.71 -1.43
N GLY A 97 14.42 18.42 -1.91
CA GLY A 97 14.74 18.40 -3.33
C GLY A 97 15.90 17.46 -3.64
N LYS A 98 16.20 17.34 -4.93
CA LYS A 98 17.30 16.52 -5.46
C LYS A 98 18.50 17.38 -5.86
N GLY A 99 19.68 16.75 -5.94
CA GLY A 99 20.92 17.36 -6.39
C GLY A 99 21.92 17.60 -5.26
N HIS A 100 22.96 18.40 -5.56
CA HIS A 100 23.98 18.80 -4.60
C HIS A 100 23.40 19.83 -3.62
N MET A 101 23.31 19.46 -2.36
CA MET A 101 22.80 20.29 -1.27
C MET A 101 23.91 20.61 -0.29
N THR A 102 23.81 21.78 0.34
CA THR A 102 24.77 22.22 1.37
C THR A 102 24.03 22.38 2.69
N ILE A 103 24.53 21.73 3.73
CA ILE A 103 24.17 22.00 5.11
C ILE A 103 24.94 23.27 5.51
N PRO A 104 24.23 24.38 5.77
CA PRO A 104 24.87 25.65 6.09
C PRO A 104 25.63 25.57 7.41
N VAL A 105 26.51 26.53 7.63
CA VAL A 105 27.15 26.75 8.93
C VAL A 105 26.07 26.96 9.99
N LEU A 106 26.09 26.13 11.03
CA LEU A 106 25.20 26.23 12.18
C LEU A 106 25.93 26.90 13.35
N THR A 107 25.18 27.56 14.22
CA THR A 107 25.75 28.32 15.35
C THR A 107 25.19 27.83 16.68
N ALA A 108 26.01 27.79 17.72
CA ALA A 108 25.62 27.51 19.10
C ALA A 108 26.23 28.61 19.99
N GLY A 109 25.52 29.74 20.11
CA GLY A 109 26.06 30.94 20.74
C GLY A 109 27.21 31.54 19.90
N LYS A 110 28.45 31.47 20.40
CA LYS A 110 29.66 31.94 19.68
C LYS A 110 30.33 30.85 18.86
N ASN A 111 29.97 29.59 19.09
CA ASN A 111 30.58 28.45 18.42
C ASN A 111 29.87 28.24 17.07
N THR A 112 30.61 27.86 16.04
CA THR A 112 30.07 27.61 14.70
C THR A 112 30.48 26.24 14.21
N SER A 113 29.70 25.62 13.32
CA SER A 113 30.09 24.41 12.60
C SER A 113 30.76 24.73 11.27
N GLU A 114 31.34 23.71 10.63
CA GLU A 114 31.70 23.78 9.21
C GLU A 114 30.49 23.43 8.35
N PRO A 115 30.39 23.97 7.11
CA PRO A 115 29.36 23.55 6.17
C PRO A 115 29.66 22.14 5.67
N LEU A 116 28.61 21.35 5.43
CA LEU A 116 28.73 19.99 4.91
C LEU A 116 27.98 19.85 3.58
N THR A 117 28.41 18.96 2.71
CA THR A 117 27.78 18.70 1.41
C THR A 117 27.04 17.36 1.43
N LEU A 118 25.89 17.32 0.74
CA LEU A 118 25.05 16.13 0.60
C LEU A 118 24.55 16.01 -0.84
N ASP A 119 24.71 14.84 -1.44
CA ASP A 119 24.23 14.54 -2.78
C ASP A 119 22.93 13.73 -2.71
N VAL A 120 21.83 14.29 -3.23
CA VAL A 120 20.53 13.60 -3.29
C VAL A 120 20.28 13.13 -4.72
N VAL A 121 20.37 11.82 -4.93
CA VAL A 121 20.30 11.16 -6.26
C VAL A 121 19.11 10.23 -6.36
N ASP A 122 18.82 9.69 -7.55
CA ASP A 122 17.84 8.63 -7.68
C ASP A 122 18.36 7.35 -7.01
N ALA A 123 17.47 6.53 -6.43
CA ALA A 123 17.87 5.33 -5.68
C ALA A 123 18.69 4.33 -6.52
N ALA A 124 18.51 4.35 -7.84
CA ALA A 124 19.26 3.52 -8.79
C ALA A 124 20.74 3.93 -8.92
N ASP A 125 21.08 5.18 -8.60
CA ASP A 125 22.44 5.74 -8.72
C ASP A 125 23.26 5.60 -7.43
N LEU A 126 22.65 5.09 -6.36
CA LEU A 126 23.34 4.82 -5.11
C LEU A 126 24.15 3.53 -5.18
N PRO A 127 25.30 3.47 -4.48
CA PRO A 127 26.01 2.22 -4.30
C PRO A 127 25.10 1.22 -3.56
N ALA A 128 25.05 -0.01 -4.08
CA ALA A 128 24.32 -1.10 -3.46
C ALA A 128 25.04 -1.52 -2.17
N ASP A 129 24.57 -1.06 -1.02
CA ASP A 129 25.01 -1.56 0.27
C ASP A 129 24.16 -2.75 0.68
N ARG A 130 24.62 -3.94 0.26
CA ARG A 130 23.90 -5.20 0.49
C ARG A 130 24.10 -5.74 1.90
N GLN A 131 25.03 -5.21 2.70
CA GLN A 131 25.35 -5.72 4.03
C GLN A 131 25.79 -4.60 4.99
N GLN A 132 24.94 -4.31 5.98
CA GLN A 132 25.26 -3.38 7.06
C GLN A 132 24.81 -3.98 8.39
N GLY A 133 25.69 -3.96 9.41
CA GLY A 133 25.35 -4.42 10.76
C GLY A 133 24.84 -5.89 10.81
N GLY A 134 25.53 -6.79 10.11
CA GLY A 134 25.10 -8.20 10.02
C GLY A 134 23.73 -8.42 9.36
N THR A 135 23.11 -7.36 8.83
CA THR A 135 21.87 -7.40 8.06
C THR A 135 22.19 -7.32 6.58
N ALA A 136 21.64 -8.25 5.80
CA ALA A 136 21.84 -8.35 4.37
C ALA A 136 20.50 -8.39 3.62
N MET A 137 20.46 -7.85 2.42
CA MET A 137 19.27 -7.92 1.56
C MET A 137 19.63 -8.20 0.10
N SER A 138 18.89 -9.12 -0.51
CA SER A 138 19.04 -9.50 -1.92
C SER A 138 17.68 -9.70 -2.56
N ALA A 139 17.50 -9.20 -3.78
CA ALA A 139 16.36 -9.51 -4.63
C ALA A 139 16.83 -10.41 -5.77
N THR A 140 16.02 -11.39 -6.13
CA THR A 140 16.32 -12.35 -7.19
C THR A 140 15.07 -12.53 -8.06
N LEU A 141 15.28 -12.62 -9.36
CA LEU A 141 14.26 -12.96 -10.35
C LEU A 141 14.53 -14.35 -10.91
N GLU A 142 13.47 -15.04 -11.34
CA GLU A 142 13.64 -16.26 -12.11
C GLU A 142 14.31 -15.95 -13.47
N PRO A 143 15.43 -16.64 -13.81
CA PRO A 143 16.03 -16.51 -15.13
C PRO A 143 15.07 -16.99 -16.21
N GLY A 144 15.01 -16.30 -17.35
CA GLY A 144 14.16 -16.73 -18.45
C GLY A 144 13.93 -15.65 -19.48
N ASN A 145 13.17 -16.02 -20.51
CA ASN A 145 12.63 -15.08 -21.47
C ASN A 145 11.32 -14.52 -20.92
N HIS A 146 11.30 -13.21 -20.70
CA HIS A 146 10.17 -12.53 -20.09
C HIS A 146 9.49 -11.63 -21.10
N TYR A 147 8.17 -11.54 -21.04
CA TYR A 147 7.37 -10.78 -21.99
C TYR A 147 6.66 -9.61 -21.31
N VAL A 148 6.33 -8.59 -22.10
CA VAL A 148 5.52 -7.46 -21.63
C VAL A 148 4.18 -7.96 -21.07
N GLN A 149 3.71 -7.39 -19.96
CA GLN A 149 2.50 -7.79 -19.23
C GLN A 149 2.47 -9.23 -18.69
N GLN A 150 3.58 -9.98 -18.74
CA GLN A 150 3.70 -11.27 -18.07
C GLN A 150 3.89 -11.06 -16.55
N GLU A 151 3.34 -11.97 -15.74
CA GLU A 151 3.68 -12.07 -14.32
C GLU A 151 5.02 -12.80 -14.11
N ILE A 152 5.95 -12.12 -13.44
CA ILE A 152 7.30 -12.62 -13.19
C ILE A 152 7.53 -12.68 -11.68
N PRO A 153 7.76 -13.88 -11.11
CA PRO A 153 8.08 -14.01 -9.69
C PRO A 153 9.41 -13.34 -9.34
N LEU A 154 9.40 -12.51 -8.30
CA LEU A 154 10.58 -11.90 -7.69
C LEU A 154 10.62 -12.28 -6.21
N SER A 155 11.74 -12.81 -5.74
CA SER A 155 11.93 -13.15 -4.34
C SER A 155 12.91 -12.18 -3.68
N LEU A 156 12.47 -11.54 -2.61
CA LEU A 156 13.30 -10.70 -1.75
C LEU A 156 13.71 -11.50 -0.51
N ARG A 157 15.01 -11.67 -0.31
CA ARG A 157 15.59 -12.31 0.88
C ARG A 157 16.26 -11.26 1.75
N ILE A 158 15.88 -11.21 3.02
CA ILE A 158 16.45 -10.35 4.06
C ILE A 158 17.03 -11.26 5.13
N THR A 159 18.33 -11.18 5.37
CA THR A 159 19.01 -11.89 6.45
C THR A 159 19.34 -10.89 7.54
N THR A 160 18.84 -11.07 8.76
CA THR A 160 19.07 -10.14 9.88
C THR A 160 19.95 -10.79 10.95
N GLY A 161 20.96 -10.07 11.41
CA GLY A 161 21.86 -10.49 12.48
C GLY A 161 21.31 -10.26 13.90
N PRO A 162 22.07 -10.65 14.94
CA PRO A 162 21.74 -10.35 16.33
C PRO A 162 21.64 -8.84 16.57
N GLY A 163 20.64 -8.40 17.33
CA GLY A 163 20.46 -6.97 17.64
C GLY A 163 19.59 -6.21 16.64
N PHE A 164 19.11 -6.85 15.57
CA PHE A 164 18.10 -6.27 14.68
C PHE A 164 16.79 -5.97 15.44
N GLN A 165 16.35 -4.72 15.38
CA GLN A 165 15.16 -4.21 16.07
C GLN A 165 14.15 -3.67 15.07
N GLY A 166 13.49 -4.57 14.34
CA GLY A 166 12.42 -4.20 13.40
C GLY A 166 12.89 -3.31 12.25
N GLY A 167 12.06 -3.24 11.21
CA GLY A 167 12.37 -2.39 10.06
C GLY A 167 11.23 -2.36 9.06
N SER A 168 11.29 -1.41 8.14
CA SER A 168 10.36 -1.29 7.03
C SER A 168 11.11 -1.46 5.72
N VAL A 169 10.60 -2.36 4.88
CA VAL A 169 11.06 -2.55 3.50
C VAL A 169 10.20 -1.69 2.59
N THR A 170 10.85 -0.88 1.76
CA THR A 170 10.21 -0.08 0.72
C THR A 170 10.55 -0.68 -0.64
N ALA A 171 9.53 -1.04 -1.41
CA ALA A 171 9.67 -1.51 -2.78
C ALA A 171 9.87 -0.32 -3.73
N PRO A 172 10.66 -0.47 -4.80
CA PRO A 172 10.89 0.58 -5.77
C PRO A 172 9.66 0.82 -6.65
N GLU A 173 9.27 2.08 -6.86
CA GLU A 173 8.16 2.45 -7.74
C GLU A 173 8.65 2.92 -9.11
N SER A 174 7.91 2.59 -10.18
CA SER A 174 8.21 3.03 -11.55
C SER A 174 6.96 2.96 -12.42
N PRO A 175 6.78 3.84 -13.42
CA PRO A 175 5.74 3.66 -14.44
C PRO A 175 6.01 2.49 -15.40
N ASP A 176 7.25 1.99 -15.44
CA ASP A 176 7.66 0.96 -16.40
C ASP A 176 7.34 -0.47 -15.96
N TYR A 177 7.00 -0.66 -14.68
CA TYR A 177 6.66 -1.95 -14.11
C TYR A 177 5.74 -1.79 -12.91
N ILE A 178 4.99 -2.84 -12.59
CA ILE A 178 4.20 -2.93 -11.36
C ILE A 178 4.83 -4.02 -10.48
N LEU A 179 4.95 -3.75 -9.18
CA LEU A 179 5.38 -4.71 -8.17
C LEU A 179 4.25 -4.89 -7.15
N GLU A 180 3.76 -6.12 -7.01
CA GLU A 180 2.72 -6.46 -6.03
C GLU A 180 3.25 -7.54 -5.09
N GLN A 181 3.19 -7.31 -3.78
CA GLN A 181 3.58 -8.32 -2.81
C GLN A 181 2.57 -9.47 -2.83
N ARG A 182 3.07 -10.71 -2.83
CA ARG A 182 2.28 -11.92 -2.80
C ARG A 182 2.36 -12.57 -1.43
N GLY A 183 1.21 -12.75 -0.79
CA GLY A 183 1.10 -13.46 0.48
C GLY A 183 1.83 -12.78 1.65
N GLU A 184 2.03 -13.56 2.72
CA GLU A 184 2.73 -13.14 3.93
C GLU A 184 4.23 -13.47 3.85
N ASP A 185 5.03 -12.79 4.66
CA ASP A 185 6.47 -13.04 4.76
C ASP A 185 6.75 -14.44 5.33
N ARG A 186 7.67 -15.16 4.70
CA ARG A 186 8.14 -16.47 5.17
C ARG A 186 9.39 -16.29 6.01
N VAL A 187 9.34 -16.67 7.28
CA VAL A 187 10.44 -16.46 8.23
C VAL A 187 11.07 -17.80 8.63
N SER A 188 12.40 -17.88 8.55
CA SER A 188 13.18 -19.04 9.01
C SER A 188 14.37 -18.60 9.84
N GLN A 189 14.90 -19.51 10.66
CA GLN A 189 16.14 -19.29 11.41
C GLN A 189 17.26 -20.12 10.79
N THR A 190 18.43 -19.50 10.63
CA THR A 190 19.64 -20.15 10.14
C THR A 190 20.83 -19.74 10.99
N THR A 191 21.95 -20.44 10.83
CA THR A 191 23.23 -20.06 11.44
C THR A 191 24.14 -19.53 10.33
N ALA A 192 24.38 -18.23 10.30
CA ALA A 192 25.35 -17.62 9.40
C ALA A 192 26.61 -17.27 10.19
N ASN A 193 27.79 -17.71 9.73
CA ASN A 193 29.08 -17.45 10.39
C ASN A 193 29.13 -17.83 11.88
N GLY A 194 28.42 -18.88 12.29
CA GLY A 194 28.35 -19.34 13.69
C GLY A 194 27.46 -18.50 14.61
N GLN A 195 26.74 -17.49 14.08
CA GLN A 195 25.77 -16.67 14.82
C GLN A 195 24.34 -17.00 14.35
N PRO A 196 23.34 -16.99 15.26
CA PRO A 196 21.94 -17.13 14.86
C PRO A 196 21.53 -15.94 13.98
N SER A 197 20.87 -16.23 12.86
CA SER A 197 20.38 -15.24 11.90
C SER A 197 18.94 -15.58 11.52
N THR A 198 18.11 -14.55 11.39
CA THR A 198 16.74 -14.72 10.89
C THR A 198 16.74 -14.40 9.40
N VAL A 199 16.09 -15.26 8.62
CA VAL A 199 15.93 -15.09 7.18
C VAL A 199 14.45 -14.87 6.89
N ILE A 200 14.14 -13.70 6.35
CA ILE A 200 12.81 -13.30 5.94
C ILE A 200 12.78 -13.33 4.41
N GLU A 201 11.89 -14.14 3.84
CA GLU A 201 11.62 -14.20 2.42
C GLU A 201 10.28 -13.52 2.15
N ARG A 202 10.28 -12.60 1.18
CA ARG A 202 9.09 -11.89 0.72
C ARG A 202 8.97 -12.05 -0.78
N ASP A 203 7.81 -12.52 -1.22
CA ASP A 203 7.56 -12.80 -2.63
C ASP A 203 6.78 -11.64 -3.27
N TYR A 204 7.17 -11.26 -4.48
CA TYR A 204 6.56 -10.22 -5.30
C TYR A 204 6.23 -10.76 -6.69
N LEU A 205 5.20 -10.18 -7.30
CA LEU A 205 4.89 -10.34 -8.72
C LEU A 205 5.30 -9.04 -9.44
N LEU A 206 6.28 -9.17 -10.34
CA LEU A 206 6.71 -8.12 -11.23
C LEU A 206 5.93 -8.21 -12.56
N ARG A 207 5.33 -7.10 -12.99
CA ARG A 207 4.65 -6.99 -14.29
C ARG A 207 5.23 -5.86 -15.13
N PRO A 208 6.05 -6.16 -16.15
CA PRO A 208 6.59 -5.15 -17.07
C PRO A 208 5.49 -4.46 -17.88
N GLN A 209 5.54 -3.13 -17.97
CA GLN A 209 4.59 -2.32 -18.74
C GLN A 209 5.08 -1.98 -20.15
N LYS A 210 6.37 -2.22 -20.43
CA LYS A 210 6.99 -2.02 -21.75
C LYS A 210 8.01 -3.10 -22.06
N SER A 211 8.26 -3.32 -23.35
CA SER A 211 9.35 -4.16 -23.84
C SER A 211 10.69 -3.40 -23.91
N GLY A 212 11.78 -4.14 -23.93
CA GLY A 212 13.17 -3.67 -23.92
C GLY A 212 13.85 -3.92 -22.58
N THR A 213 15.04 -3.35 -22.40
CA THR A 213 15.78 -3.42 -21.15
C THR A 213 15.01 -2.70 -20.04
N LEU A 214 14.56 -3.46 -19.05
CA LEU A 214 13.89 -2.98 -17.85
C LEU A 214 14.89 -2.99 -16.68
N THR A 215 15.00 -1.87 -15.98
CA THR A 215 15.80 -1.78 -14.73
C THR A 215 14.86 -1.58 -13.56
N ILE A 216 14.93 -2.49 -12.59
CA ILE A 216 14.22 -2.41 -11.32
C ILE A 216 15.17 -1.79 -10.32
N ALA A 217 14.79 -0.65 -9.75
CA ALA A 217 15.61 0.04 -8.77
C ALA A 217 15.76 -0.81 -7.48
N PRO A 218 16.73 -0.49 -6.60
CA PRO A 218 16.91 -1.22 -5.35
C PRO A 218 15.69 -1.20 -4.43
N PHE A 219 15.41 -2.34 -3.79
CA PHE A 219 14.59 -2.36 -2.57
C PHE A 219 15.40 -1.74 -1.43
N THR A 220 14.72 -1.02 -0.53
CA THR A 220 15.37 -0.33 0.60
C THR A 220 14.79 -0.82 1.92
N LEU A 221 15.65 -1.33 2.80
CA LEU A 221 15.32 -1.70 4.18
C LEU A 221 15.84 -0.61 5.11
N ARG A 222 14.94 -0.04 5.91
CA ARG A 222 15.28 0.87 7.01
C ARG A 222 14.99 0.16 8.31
N ALA A 223 16.01 -0.03 9.13
CA ALA A 223 15.89 -0.76 10.38
C ALA A 223 16.71 -0.10 11.48
N THR A 224 16.45 -0.48 12.72
CA THR A 224 17.29 -0.12 13.86
C THR A 224 18.05 -1.34 14.34
N GLU A 225 19.32 -1.16 14.69
CA GLU A 225 20.16 -2.23 15.22
C GLU A 225 20.83 -1.78 16.51
N SER A 226 20.66 -2.57 17.58
CA SER A 226 21.43 -2.36 18.80
C SER A 226 22.84 -2.89 18.61
N ASP A 227 23.84 -2.06 18.87
CA ASP A 227 25.23 -2.48 18.95
C ASP A 227 25.42 -3.38 20.21
N PRO A 228 25.67 -4.69 20.05
CA PRO A 228 25.89 -5.59 21.19
C PRO A 228 27.24 -5.34 21.88
N SER A 229 28.14 -4.58 21.26
CA SER A 229 29.47 -4.24 21.79
C SER A 229 29.51 -2.90 22.55
N ALA A 230 28.44 -2.11 22.47
CA ALA A 230 28.25 -0.92 23.29
C ALA A 230 28.14 -1.32 24.77
N ARG A 231 29.28 -1.31 25.47
CA ARG A 231 29.35 -1.57 26.92
C ARG A 231 28.42 -0.60 27.64
N SER A 232 27.46 -1.16 28.39
CA SER A 232 26.62 -0.38 29.29
C SER A 232 27.53 0.53 30.15
N PRO A 233 27.24 1.84 30.28
CA PRO A 233 28.07 2.76 31.05
C PRO A 233 28.16 2.40 32.54
N PHE A 234 27.38 1.40 32.98
CA PHE A 234 27.42 0.81 34.30
C PHE A 234 28.13 -0.56 34.24
N PRO A 235 29.34 -0.70 34.81
CA PRO A 235 30.09 -1.97 34.85
C PRO A 235 29.36 -3.11 35.59
N GLN A 236 28.42 -2.74 36.45
CA GLN A 236 27.54 -3.63 37.21
C GLN A 236 26.17 -2.93 37.26
N ASP A 237 25.18 -3.48 36.56
CA ASP A 237 23.78 -3.03 36.69
C ASP A 237 23.37 -3.18 38.17
N PRO A 238 23.09 -2.09 38.90
CA PRO A 238 22.75 -2.14 40.33
C PRO A 238 21.42 -2.87 40.61
N PHE A 239 20.65 -3.20 39.57
CA PHE A 239 19.42 -3.97 39.65
C PHE A 239 19.52 -5.40 39.10
N ALA A 240 20.65 -5.80 38.49
CA ALA A 240 20.83 -7.17 37.97
C ALA A 240 20.71 -8.24 39.07
N ASN A 241 21.09 -7.91 40.30
CA ASN A 241 20.93 -8.79 41.46
C ASN A 241 19.55 -8.66 42.15
N PHE A 242 18.75 -7.62 41.83
CA PHE A 242 17.48 -7.34 42.48
C PHE A 242 16.27 -7.92 41.73
N PHE A 243 16.35 -8.00 40.39
CA PHE A 243 15.39 -8.69 39.53
C PHE A 243 16.00 -9.96 38.93
N GLY A 244 16.85 -10.64 39.70
CA GLY A 244 17.42 -11.93 39.34
C GLY A 244 16.30 -12.90 38.96
N GLN A 245 16.32 -13.33 37.70
CA GLN A 245 15.35 -14.20 37.03
C GLN A 245 14.08 -13.48 36.54
N SER A 246 14.19 -12.86 35.36
CA SER A 246 13.01 -12.64 34.52
C SER A 246 12.48 -14.01 34.02
N PRO A 247 11.21 -14.38 34.28
CA PRO A 247 10.60 -15.62 33.78
C PRO A 247 10.33 -15.59 32.25
N PHE A 248 10.68 -14.47 31.60
CA PHE A 248 10.63 -14.27 30.16
C PHE A 248 12.07 -14.23 29.65
N GLY A 249 12.53 -15.31 29.02
CA GLY A 249 13.92 -15.58 28.64
C GLY A 249 14.53 -14.67 27.57
N ALA A 250 14.30 -13.36 27.62
CA ALA A 250 14.97 -12.38 26.78
C ALA A 250 16.26 -11.92 27.49
N THR A 251 17.41 -12.31 26.93
CA THR A 251 18.74 -11.82 27.30
C THR A 251 18.84 -10.30 27.06
N GLY A 252 18.55 -9.50 28.07
CA GLY A 252 18.75 -8.04 28.08
C GLY A 252 17.79 -7.31 29.02
N SER A 253 18.34 -6.61 30.03
CA SER A 253 17.57 -5.79 30.98
C SER A 253 16.69 -4.75 30.24
N PRO A 254 15.44 -4.50 30.66
CA PRO A 254 14.60 -3.41 30.13
C PRO A 254 15.27 -2.03 30.24
N PHE A 255 16.19 -1.89 31.20
CA PHE A 255 17.01 -0.69 31.41
C PHE A 255 18.02 -0.49 30.27
N ASP A 256 18.73 -1.53 29.80
CA ASP A 256 19.70 -1.39 28.70
C ASP A 256 19.04 -0.91 27.39
N ARG A 257 17.80 -1.32 27.12
CA ARG A 257 17.04 -0.82 25.94
C ARG A 257 16.67 0.66 26.04
N LEU A 258 16.61 1.21 27.25
CA LEU A 258 16.34 2.64 27.47
C LEU A 258 17.58 3.50 27.23
N PHE A 259 18.78 2.96 27.46
CA PHE A 259 20.05 3.69 27.33
C PHE A 259 20.84 3.38 26.06
N ASN A 260 20.45 2.36 25.30
CA ASN A 260 21.01 2.04 23.98
C ASN A 260 19.90 1.84 22.94
N PRO A 261 19.32 2.93 22.38
CA PRO A 261 18.19 2.88 21.45
C PRO A 261 18.53 2.27 20.07
N GLY A 262 19.75 1.78 19.87
CA GLY A 262 20.24 1.30 18.58
C GLY A 262 20.54 2.44 17.60
N HIS A 263 21.29 2.11 16.54
CA HIS A 263 21.55 3.01 15.42
C HIS A 263 20.71 2.59 14.22
N GLU A 264 20.34 3.56 13.37
CA GLU A 264 19.61 3.27 12.14
C GLU A 264 20.57 2.69 11.10
N ILE A 265 20.16 1.59 10.46
CA ILE A 265 20.84 0.98 9.33
C ILE A 265 19.94 1.08 8.09
N VAL A 266 20.56 1.25 6.93
CA VAL A 266 19.88 1.31 5.64
C VAL A 266 20.55 0.33 4.68
N VAL A 267 19.88 -0.79 4.42
CA VAL A 267 20.38 -1.83 3.51
C VAL A 267 19.62 -1.73 2.19
N ARG A 268 20.32 -1.84 1.06
CA ARG A 268 19.72 -1.82 -0.27
C ARG A 268 20.08 -3.07 -1.08
N THR A 269 19.15 -3.55 -1.89
CA THR A 269 19.51 -4.56 -2.90
C THR A 269 20.37 -3.93 -3.99
N ALA A 270 20.92 -4.76 -4.88
CA ALA A 270 21.35 -4.22 -6.17
C ALA A 270 20.14 -3.95 -7.06
N PRO A 271 20.28 -3.03 -8.03
CA PRO A 271 19.32 -2.95 -9.13
C PRO A 271 19.30 -4.27 -9.89
N LEU A 272 18.13 -4.67 -10.37
CA LEU A 272 17.96 -5.83 -11.23
C LEU A 272 17.69 -5.36 -12.65
N THR A 273 18.38 -5.95 -13.62
CA THR A 273 18.15 -5.69 -15.03
C THR A 273 17.53 -6.92 -15.69
N LEU A 274 16.55 -6.68 -16.55
CA LEU A 274 15.80 -7.72 -17.23
C LEU A 274 15.55 -7.31 -18.69
N GLU A 275 15.75 -8.23 -19.63
CA GLU A 275 15.32 -8.02 -21.02
C GLU A 275 13.88 -8.49 -21.19
N VAL A 276 13.00 -7.56 -21.55
CA VAL A 276 11.56 -7.82 -21.74
C VAL A 276 11.24 -7.88 -23.22
N LYS A 277 10.81 -9.03 -23.71
CA LYS A 277 10.37 -9.22 -25.10
C LYS A 277 9.01 -8.57 -25.34
N ALA A 278 8.83 -8.03 -26.54
CA ALA A 278 7.55 -7.51 -27.00
C ALA A 278 6.55 -8.65 -27.28
N ASN A 279 5.26 -8.30 -27.45
CA ASN A 279 4.24 -9.22 -27.94
C ASN A 279 4.69 -9.81 -29.29
N PRO A 280 4.94 -11.14 -29.39
CA PRO A 280 5.36 -11.78 -30.63
C PRO A 280 4.30 -11.70 -31.75
N SER A 281 3.03 -11.53 -31.36
CA SER A 281 1.88 -11.41 -32.25
C SER A 281 1.41 -9.95 -32.32
N ALA A 282 2.31 -9.03 -32.68
CA ALA A 282 2.05 -7.58 -32.73
C ALA A 282 0.88 -7.15 -33.65
N SER A 283 0.34 -8.06 -34.48
CA SER A 283 -0.86 -7.83 -35.30
C SER A 283 -2.17 -7.88 -34.49
N ALA A 284 -2.17 -8.51 -33.32
CA ALA A 284 -3.30 -8.50 -32.40
C ALA A 284 -3.13 -7.33 -31.43
N GLY A 285 -4.11 -6.41 -31.39
CA GLY A 285 -4.13 -5.30 -30.43
C GLY A 285 -4.28 -5.72 -28.96
N TRP A 286 -4.36 -7.02 -28.70
CA TRP A 286 -4.53 -7.65 -27.40
C TRP A 286 -3.52 -8.80 -27.24
N PHE A 287 -2.93 -8.94 -26.05
CA PHE A 287 -1.90 -9.93 -25.74
C PHE A 287 -2.21 -10.62 -24.41
N LEU A 288 -2.25 -11.96 -24.44
CA LEU A 288 -2.47 -12.81 -23.27
C LEU A 288 -1.25 -13.74 -23.08
N PRO A 289 -0.18 -13.27 -22.41
CA PRO A 289 0.90 -14.12 -21.96
C PRO A 289 0.42 -14.93 -20.75
N ALA A 290 0.47 -16.25 -20.84
CA ALA A 290 0.06 -17.15 -19.76
C ALA A 290 0.89 -18.44 -19.80
N LYS A 291 0.96 -19.14 -18.67
CA LYS A 291 1.54 -20.48 -18.58
C LYS A 291 0.54 -21.55 -19.04
N ALA A 292 -0.74 -21.35 -18.73
CA ALA A 292 -1.82 -22.26 -19.13
C ALA A 292 -3.13 -21.49 -19.27
N VAL A 293 -3.92 -21.82 -20.29
CA VAL A 293 -5.28 -21.29 -20.47
C VAL A 293 -6.24 -22.44 -20.69
N THR A 294 -7.30 -22.50 -19.89
CA THR A 294 -8.37 -23.50 -20.00
C THR A 294 -9.73 -22.84 -20.20
N LEU A 295 -10.58 -23.52 -20.97
CA LEU A 295 -11.97 -23.16 -21.19
C LEU A 295 -12.83 -24.32 -20.70
N SER A 296 -13.78 -24.05 -19.82
CA SER A 296 -14.78 -25.03 -19.38
C SER A 296 -16.18 -24.48 -19.53
N ALA A 297 -17.15 -25.38 -19.69
CA ALA A 297 -18.56 -25.01 -19.74
C ALA A 297 -19.41 -26.01 -18.95
N GLU A 298 -20.41 -25.49 -18.26
CA GLU A 298 -21.37 -26.27 -17.48
C GLU A 298 -22.79 -25.73 -17.72
N TRP A 299 -23.77 -26.63 -17.69
CA TRP A 299 -25.18 -26.28 -17.81
C TRP A 299 -25.84 -26.18 -16.45
N GLU A 300 -26.79 -25.27 -16.32
CA GLU A 300 -27.66 -25.17 -15.16
C GLU A 300 -29.14 -25.31 -15.59
N PRO A 301 -29.82 -26.41 -15.22
CA PRO A 301 -29.32 -27.57 -14.46
C PRO A 301 -28.35 -28.46 -15.27
N LYS A 302 -27.56 -29.32 -14.60
CA LYS A 302 -26.45 -30.12 -15.18
C LYS A 302 -26.83 -31.02 -16.38
N ALA A 303 -28.09 -31.41 -16.48
CA ALA A 303 -28.63 -32.17 -17.60
C ALA A 303 -29.99 -31.59 -17.99
N PRO A 304 -30.02 -30.45 -18.70
CA PRO A 304 -31.26 -29.77 -19.01
C PRO A 304 -32.00 -30.47 -20.16
N ALA A 305 -33.32 -30.49 -20.09
CA ALA A 305 -34.15 -30.88 -21.22
C ALA A 305 -34.38 -29.64 -22.10
N PHE A 306 -33.78 -29.60 -23.28
CA PHE A 306 -33.93 -28.46 -24.18
C PHE A 306 -35.30 -28.47 -24.87
N ARG A 307 -35.99 -27.34 -24.82
CA ARG A 307 -37.28 -27.11 -25.48
C ARG A 307 -37.25 -25.83 -26.30
N VAL A 308 -37.94 -25.83 -27.43
CA VAL A 308 -38.04 -24.63 -28.28
C VAL A 308 -38.67 -23.48 -27.49
N GLY A 309 -37.98 -22.34 -27.45
CA GLY A 309 -38.42 -21.12 -26.77
C GLY A 309 -38.10 -21.03 -25.28
N GLU A 310 -37.64 -22.12 -24.64
CA GLU A 310 -37.25 -22.12 -23.24
C GLU A 310 -35.75 -21.79 -23.10
N ALA A 311 -35.42 -20.79 -22.28
CA ALA A 311 -34.03 -20.41 -22.01
C ALA A 311 -33.36 -21.43 -21.07
N VAL A 312 -32.15 -21.84 -21.42
CA VAL A 312 -31.30 -22.69 -20.58
C VAL A 312 -29.99 -21.97 -20.30
N THR A 313 -29.60 -21.94 -19.03
CA THR A 313 -28.39 -21.24 -18.58
C THR A 313 -27.15 -22.09 -18.81
N ARG A 314 -26.12 -21.49 -19.41
CA ARG A 314 -24.79 -22.07 -19.63
C ARG A 314 -23.74 -21.18 -18.98
N HIS A 315 -22.97 -21.74 -18.06
CA HIS A 315 -21.81 -21.08 -17.48
C HIS A 315 -20.57 -21.47 -18.28
N ILE A 316 -19.81 -20.48 -18.75
CA ILE A 316 -18.53 -20.69 -19.43
C ILE A 316 -17.45 -19.99 -18.62
N ARG A 317 -16.38 -20.70 -18.29
CA ARG A 317 -15.25 -20.17 -17.53
C ARG A 317 -14.00 -20.14 -18.39
N ILE A 318 -13.32 -19.00 -18.41
CA ILE A 318 -11.92 -18.89 -18.82
C ILE A 318 -11.08 -18.88 -17.56
N GLN A 319 -10.01 -19.68 -17.54
CA GLN A 319 -8.98 -19.62 -16.52
C GLN A 319 -7.62 -19.52 -17.19
N ALA A 320 -6.83 -18.51 -16.82
CA ALA A 320 -5.49 -18.27 -17.36
C ALA A 320 -4.47 -18.11 -16.22
N LEU A 321 -3.50 -19.02 -16.14
CA LEU A 321 -2.42 -19.00 -15.16
C LEU A 321 -1.31 -18.04 -15.60
N GLY A 322 -0.87 -17.15 -14.71
CA GLY A 322 0.18 -16.14 -14.97
C GLY A 322 -0.31 -14.91 -15.72
N ALA A 323 -1.63 -14.72 -15.79
CA ALA A 323 -2.29 -13.57 -16.40
C ALA A 323 -3.17 -12.86 -15.36
N THR A 324 -3.53 -11.62 -15.68
CA THR A 324 -4.38 -10.76 -14.88
C THR A 324 -5.81 -10.71 -15.43
N GLU A 325 -6.77 -10.35 -14.56
CA GLU A 325 -8.20 -10.24 -14.88
C GLU A 325 -8.46 -9.37 -16.12
N VAL A 326 -7.74 -8.26 -16.23
CA VAL A 326 -7.89 -7.27 -17.31
C VAL A 326 -7.39 -7.81 -18.66
N GLN A 327 -6.51 -8.81 -18.64
CA GLN A 327 -6.01 -9.45 -19.85
C GLN A 327 -7.01 -10.48 -20.41
N LEU A 328 -8.01 -10.92 -19.66
CA LEU A 328 -8.97 -11.91 -20.16
C LEU A 328 -9.95 -11.26 -21.14
N PRO A 329 -10.15 -11.85 -22.34
CA PRO A 329 -11.01 -11.26 -23.35
C PRO A 329 -12.47 -11.44 -22.99
N ASP A 330 -13.34 -10.63 -23.60
CA ASP A 330 -14.75 -11.00 -23.72
C ASP A 330 -14.90 -12.10 -24.77
N LEU A 331 -15.77 -13.08 -24.51
CA LEU A 331 -16.06 -14.15 -25.47
C LEU A 331 -17.14 -13.71 -26.44
N ALA A 332 -16.76 -13.43 -27.69
CA ALA A 332 -17.72 -13.31 -28.78
C ALA A 332 -18.25 -14.70 -29.13
N GLN A 333 -19.55 -14.95 -28.91
CA GLN A 333 -20.20 -16.18 -29.35
C GLN A 333 -20.47 -16.11 -30.85
N PRO A 334 -20.07 -17.11 -31.65
CA PRO A 334 -20.47 -17.18 -33.05
C PRO A 334 -21.99 -17.34 -33.15
N ALA A 335 -22.58 -16.87 -34.25
CA ALA A 335 -24.01 -17.07 -34.50
C ALA A 335 -24.33 -18.58 -34.54
N VAL A 336 -25.36 -18.98 -33.78
CA VAL A 336 -25.82 -20.37 -33.71
C VAL A 336 -27.04 -20.53 -34.61
N ASP A 337 -26.99 -21.47 -35.54
CA ASP A 337 -28.18 -21.82 -36.31
C ASP A 337 -29.15 -22.62 -35.42
N GLY A 338 -30.39 -22.17 -35.32
CA GLY A 338 -31.41 -22.82 -34.48
C GLY A 338 -31.39 -22.47 -32.98
N ALA A 339 -30.57 -21.51 -32.53
CA ALA A 339 -30.65 -20.95 -31.17
C ALA A 339 -30.19 -19.48 -31.10
N ARG A 340 -30.71 -18.74 -30.12
CA ARG A 340 -30.20 -17.42 -29.74
C ARG A 340 -29.41 -17.53 -28.44
N VAL A 341 -28.24 -16.92 -28.40
CA VAL A 341 -27.35 -16.94 -27.21
C VAL A 341 -27.18 -15.51 -26.73
N TYR A 342 -27.49 -15.26 -25.46
CA TYR A 342 -27.37 -13.96 -24.82
C TYR A 342 -26.38 -14.04 -23.67
N LEU A 343 -25.48 -13.07 -23.57
CA LEU A 343 -24.63 -12.90 -22.40
C LEU A 343 -25.42 -12.17 -21.31
N ASP A 344 -25.65 -12.82 -20.19
CA ASP A 344 -26.38 -12.24 -19.06
C ASP A 344 -25.43 -11.54 -18.09
N LYS A 345 -24.29 -12.19 -17.79
CA LYS A 345 -23.32 -11.70 -16.82
C LYS A 345 -21.90 -12.10 -17.20
N SER A 346 -20.93 -11.23 -16.91
CA SER A 346 -19.50 -11.53 -16.95
C SER A 346 -18.85 -11.04 -15.66
N ASP A 347 -18.25 -11.94 -14.90
CA ASP A 347 -17.51 -11.64 -13.68
C ASP A 347 -16.04 -12.02 -13.88
N ALA A 348 -15.12 -11.11 -13.57
CA ALA A 348 -13.69 -11.39 -13.55
C ALA A 348 -13.20 -11.47 -12.10
N GLY A 349 -12.18 -12.29 -11.88
CA GLY A 349 -11.56 -12.49 -10.58
C GLY A 349 -10.21 -13.18 -10.71
N SER A 350 -9.51 -13.34 -9.60
CA SER A 350 -8.21 -13.99 -9.55
C SER A 350 -8.14 -14.95 -8.38
N ILE A 351 -7.38 -16.02 -8.56
CA ILE A 351 -7.14 -17.02 -7.52
C ILE A 351 -5.65 -17.28 -7.43
N ASP A 352 -5.12 -17.26 -6.21
CA ASP A 352 -3.75 -17.70 -5.96
C ASP A 352 -3.66 -19.23 -6.01
N THR A 353 -2.79 -19.72 -6.88
CA THR A 353 -2.43 -21.13 -7.01
C THR A 353 -0.96 -21.35 -6.65
N PRO A 354 -0.53 -22.57 -6.32
CA PRO A 354 0.89 -22.86 -6.09
C PRO A 354 1.79 -22.44 -7.26
N ASP A 355 1.29 -22.55 -8.50
CA ASP A 355 2.05 -22.30 -9.73
C ASP A 355 2.02 -20.81 -10.20
N GLY A 356 1.32 -19.95 -9.46
CA GLY A 356 1.15 -18.52 -9.74
C GLY A 356 -0.27 -18.01 -9.50
N THR A 357 -0.54 -16.77 -9.85
CA THR A 357 -1.90 -16.23 -9.84
C THR A 357 -2.63 -16.65 -11.12
N ALA A 358 -3.86 -17.12 -11.00
CA ALA A 358 -4.70 -17.48 -12.13
C ALA A 358 -5.86 -16.48 -12.23
N ALA A 359 -5.92 -15.76 -13.34
CA ALA A 359 -7.09 -14.96 -13.69
C ALA A 359 -8.23 -15.87 -14.13
N ILE A 360 -9.43 -15.54 -13.70
CA ILE A 360 -10.66 -16.25 -14.01
C ILE A 360 -11.67 -15.25 -14.54
N ARG A 361 -12.41 -15.66 -15.57
CA ARG A 361 -13.56 -14.92 -16.05
C ARG A 361 -14.72 -15.87 -16.30
N ASP A 362 -15.78 -15.68 -15.53
CA ASP A 362 -17.01 -16.44 -15.61
C ASP A 362 -18.02 -15.70 -16.46
N PHE A 363 -18.62 -16.39 -17.41
CA PHE A 363 -19.66 -15.89 -18.30
C PHE A 363 -20.93 -16.72 -18.11
N THR A 364 -22.03 -16.05 -17.81
CA THR A 364 -23.35 -16.67 -17.75
C THR A 364 -24.10 -16.34 -19.02
N TYR A 365 -24.48 -17.36 -19.79
CA TYR A 365 -25.24 -17.23 -21.02
C TYR A 365 -26.63 -17.83 -20.90
N SER A 366 -27.62 -17.15 -21.47
CA SER A 366 -28.95 -17.71 -21.74
C SER A 366 -29.01 -18.21 -23.18
N VAL A 367 -29.17 -19.53 -23.34
CA VAL A 367 -29.34 -20.18 -24.65
C VAL A 367 -30.82 -20.48 -24.87
N VAL A 368 -31.40 -19.88 -25.91
CA VAL A 368 -32.82 -20.03 -26.27
C VAL A 368 -32.92 -20.73 -27.62
N PRO A 369 -33.21 -22.05 -27.66
CA PRO A 369 -33.43 -22.76 -28.91
C PRO A 369 -34.64 -22.23 -29.68
N THR A 370 -34.49 -22.03 -31.00
CA THR A 370 -35.57 -21.53 -31.88
C THR A 370 -36.13 -22.60 -32.80
N THR A 371 -35.40 -23.69 -33.00
CA THR A 371 -35.82 -24.82 -33.84
C THR A 371 -35.66 -26.13 -33.07
N GLY A 372 -36.60 -27.06 -33.27
CA GLY A 372 -36.49 -28.42 -32.74
C GLY A 372 -35.47 -29.24 -33.54
N GLY A 373 -34.97 -30.33 -32.94
CA GLY A 373 -33.98 -31.22 -33.55
C GLY A 373 -32.57 -31.02 -32.99
N LYS A 374 -31.55 -31.29 -33.79
CA LYS A 374 -30.15 -31.15 -33.38
C LYS A 374 -29.69 -29.71 -33.63
N VAL A 375 -29.29 -29.02 -32.57
CA VAL A 375 -28.68 -27.68 -32.64
C VAL A 375 -27.22 -27.82 -32.21
N THR A 376 -26.29 -27.30 -33.02
CA THR A 376 -24.86 -27.38 -32.74
C THR A 376 -24.36 -26.02 -32.28
N LEU A 377 -23.94 -25.95 -31.02
CA LEU A 377 -23.23 -24.81 -30.46
C LEU A 377 -21.79 -24.85 -30.98
N PRO A 378 -21.31 -23.80 -31.67
CA PRO A 378 -19.99 -23.77 -32.27
C PRO A 378 -18.90 -23.76 -31.20
N ALA A 379 -17.69 -24.17 -31.61
CA ALA A 379 -16.52 -24.11 -30.73
C ALA A 379 -16.18 -22.65 -30.40
N VAL A 380 -15.76 -22.41 -29.16
CA VAL A 380 -15.28 -21.10 -28.70
C VAL A 380 -13.78 -21.20 -28.50
N THR A 381 -13.03 -20.26 -29.08
CA THR A 381 -11.56 -20.30 -29.07
C THR A 381 -10.98 -19.03 -28.48
N VAL A 382 -9.93 -19.17 -27.68
CA VAL A 382 -9.15 -18.05 -27.14
C VAL A 382 -7.69 -18.23 -27.54
N ASN A 383 -7.16 -17.26 -28.27
CA ASN A 383 -5.74 -17.21 -28.62
C ASN A 383 -4.94 -16.71 -27.40
N TRP A 384 -3.83 -17.37 -27.11
CA TRP A 384 -2.94 -16.99 -26.02
C TRP A 384 -1.49 -17.32 -26.39
N PHE A 385 -0.54 -16.71 -25.70
CA PHE A 385 0.87 -17.01 -25.87
C PHE A 385 1.37 -17.80 -24.67
N ASP A 386 1.84 -19.01 -24.93
CA ASP A 386 2.42 -19.89 -23.92
C ASP A 386 3.82 -19.39 -23.59
N THR A 387 3.98 -18.83 -22.39
CA THR A 387 5.26 -18.27 -21.94
C THR A 387 6.32 -19.33 -21.66
N ASP A 388 5.90 -20.56 -21.33
CA ASP A 388 6.81 -21.66 -21.02
C ASP A 388 7.28 -22.35 -22.31
N ALA A 389 6.38 -22.52 -23.28
CA ALA A 389 6.70 -23.10 -24.59
C ALA A 389 7.14 -22.05 -25.63
N GLU A 390 7.11 -20.76 -25.29
CA GLU A 390 7.41 -19.61 -26.17
C GLU A 390 6.68 -19.66 -27.53
N THR A 391 5.42 -20.10 -27.54
CA THR A 391 4.64 -20.31 -28.78
C THR A 391 3.19 -19.84 -28.64
N ALA A 392 2.61 -19.37 -29.74
CA ALA A 392 1.17 -19.06 -29.78
C ALA A 392 0.35 -20.36 -29.72
N ARG A 393 -0.65 -20.39 -28.83
CA ARG A 393 -1.58 -21.51 -28.63
C ARG A 393 -3.02 -21.03 -28.68
N VAL A 394 -3.94 -21.98 -28.84
CA VAL A 394 -5.38 -21.72 -28.88
C VAL A 394 -6.08 -22.64 -27.88
N ALA A 395 -6.66 -22.05 -26.83
CA ALA A 395 -7.56 -22.76 -25.93
C ALA A 395 -8.91 -22.89 -26.62
N THR A 396 -9.48 -24.11 -26.64
CA THR A 396 -10.74 -24.39 -27.36
C THR A 396 -11.75 -25.05 -26.44
N LEU A 397 -12.92 -24.44 -26.32
CA LEU A 397 -14.14 -25.09 -25.85
C LEU A 397 -14.77 -25.79 -27.07
N ALA A 398 -14.84 -27.12 -27.03
CA ALA A 398 -15.32 -27.91 -28.16
C ALA A 398 -16.78 -27.57 -28.51
N ALA A 399 -17.11 -27.72 -29.79
CA ALA A 399 -18.49 -27.61 -30.25
C ALA A 399 -19.37 -28.67 -29.58
N GLU A 400 -20.59 -28.30 -29.22
CA GLU A 400 -21.50 -29.14 -28.44
C GLU A 400 -22.84 -29.24 -29.16
N THR A 401 -23.33 -30.47 -29.38
CA THR A 401 -24.63 -30.67 -30.03
C THR A 401 -25.70 -30.99 -28.99
N ILE A 402 -26.70 -30.12 -28.90
CA ILE A 402 -27.86 -30.29 -28.03
C ILE A 402 -29.04 -30.83 -28.83
N THR A 403 -29.87 -31.67 -28.19
CA THR A 403 -31.10 -32.20 -28.79
C THR A 403 -32.29 -31.44 -28.21
N VAL A 404 -32.97 -30.68 -29.06
CA VAL A 404 -34.08 -29.80 -28.70
C VAL A 404 -35.41 -30.47 -29.03
N SER A 405 -36.28 -30.56 -28.04
CA SER A 405 -37.64 -31.08 -28.17
C SER A 405 -38.65 -29.97 -28.45
N GLY A 406 -39.72 -30.31 -29.19
CA GLY A 406 -40.78 -29.37 -29.57
C GLY A 406 -40.72 -29.00 -31.06
N ALA A 407 -41.90 -28.99 -31.70
CA ALA A 407 -42.04 -28.50 -33.06
C ALA A 407 -42.11 -26.97 -33.06
N VAL A 408 -41.55 -26.34 -34.09
CA VAL A 408 -41.78 -24.93 -34.39
C VAL A 408 -43.30 -24.73 -34.40
N ALA A 409 -43.83 -24.00 -33.42
CA ALA A 409 -45.18 -23.47 -33.55
C ALA A 409 -45.12 -22.52 -34.75
N ALA A 410 -45.63 -22.97 -35.89
CA ALA A 410 -45.89 -22.08 -37.02
C ALA A 410 -46.77 -20.96 -36.46
N ALA A 411 -46.21 -19.75 -36.34
CA ALA A 411 -47.02 -18.58 -36.06
C ALA A 411 -48.11 -18.53 -37.13
N PRO A 412 -49.40 -18.37 -36.78
CA PRO A 412 -50.39 -18.11 -37.81
C PRO A 412 -49.98 -16.81 -38.47
N ALA A 413 -49.65 -16.88 -39.76
CA ALA A 413 -49.45 -15.72 -40.61
C ALA A 413 -50.80 -14.99 -40.69
N LYS A 414 -51.08 -14.15 -39.70
CA LYS A 414 -52.14 -13.16 -39.80
C LYS A 414 -51.56 -12.03 -40.63
N ALA A 415 -51.78 -12.11 -41.94
CA ALA A 415 -51.54 -11.02 -42.87
C ALA A 415 -52.28 -9.78 -42.34
N VAL A 416 -51.53 -8.84 -41.79
CA VAL A 416 -52.01 -7.48 -41.59
C VAL A 416 -51.97 -6.83 -42.96
N ALA A 417 -53.13 -6.70 -43.58
CA ALA A 417 -53.30 -5.89 -44.78
C ALA A 417 -52.99 -4.43 -44.41
N LEU A 418 -52.07 -3.82 -45.17
CA LEU A 418 -51.84 -2.38 -45.20
C LEU A 418 -53.16 -1.69 -45.58
N PRO A 419 -53.59 -0.62 -44.88
CA PRO A 419 -54.56 0.31 -45.43
C PRO A 419 -53.89 1.13 -46.53
N GLU A 420 -54.55 1.16 -47.68
CA GLU A 420 -54.29 2.02 -48.82
C GLU A 420 -54.31 3.51 -48.41
N PRO A 421 -53.40 4.36 -48.95
CA PRO A 421 -53.33 5.76 -48.58
C PRO A 421 -54.50 6.54 -49.20
N ALA A 422 -55.31 7.18 -48.36
CA ALA A 422 -56.30 8.14 -48.80
C ALA A 422 -55.61 9.41 -49.33
N GLU A 423 -55.91 9.74 -50.59
CA GLU A 423 -55.61 11.01 -51.24
C GLU A 423 -56.09 12.21 -50.39
N ILE A 424 -55.19 13.15 -50.13
CA ILE A 424 -55.54 14.49 -49.67
C ILE A 424 -55.17 15.47 -50.79
N ALA A 425 -56.21 16.05 -51.40
CA ALA A 425 -56.11 17.19 -52.32
C ALA A 425 -55.73 18.50 -51.58
N PRO A 426 -55.16 19.50 -52.27
CA PRO A 426 -54.26 20.47 -51.66
C PRO A 426 -55.00 21.67 -51.05
N ALA A 427 -54.58 22.10 -49.86
CA ALA A 427 -54.94 23.39 -49.31
C ALA A 427 -53.88 24.44 -49.69
N ALA A 428 -54.39 25.57 -50.16
CA ALA A 428 -53.70 26.63 -50.86
C ALA A 428 -52.55 27.30 -50.09
N SER A 429 -51.54 27.69 -50.86
CA SER A 429 -50.52 28.65 -50.49
C SER A 429 -51.10 30.07 -50.41
N MET A 430 -50.99 30.69 -49.24
CA MET A 430 -50.95 32.15 -49.12
C MET A 430 -49.73 32.52 -48.30
N GLY A 431 -48.72 33.05 -48.98
CA GLY A 431 -47.55 33.60 -48.34
C GLY A 431 -47.82 34.93 -47.66
N ARG A 432 -46.95 35.29 -46.73
CA ARG A 432 -46.45 36.66 -46.63
C ARG A 432 -45.09 36.65 -45.95
N GLY A 433 -44.10 37.19 -46.64
CA GLY A 433 -42.75 37.38 -46.13
C GLY A 433 -42.70 38.42 -45.02
N GLY A 434 -41.62 38.35 -44.25
CA GLY A 434 -41.22 39.34 -43.27
C GLY A 434 -39.76 39.13 -42.88
N MET A 435 -38.89 39.99 -43.43
CA MET A 435 -37.52 40.24 -42.97
C MET A 435 -37.48 40.68 -41.49
N ILE A 436 -36.25 40.76 -40.96
CA ILE A 436 -35.78 41.36 -39.69
C ILE A 436 -35.57 40.31 -38.58
N GLY A 437 -34.41 40.18 -37.92
CA GLY A 437 -33.20 40.99 -37.93
C GLY A 437 -32.07 40.31 -37.15
N SER A 438 -30.85 40.64 -37.55
CA SER A 438 -29.56 40.26 -36.97
C SER A 438 -29.40 40.79 -35.54
N GLY A 439 -29.56 39.94 -34.54
CA GLY A 439 -29.28 40.29 -33.13
C GLY A 439 -28.81 39.13 -32.24
N TRP A 440 -28.98 37.88 -32.67
CA TRP A 440 -28.77 36.70 -31.83
C TRP A 440 -27.30 36.25 -31.76
N ILE A 441 -26.46 36.70 -32.69
CA ILE A 441 -25.04 36.31 -32.76
C ILE A 441 -24.20 37.04 -31.70
N ALA A 442 -24.61 38.25 -31.29
CA ALA A 442 -23.92 38.99 -30.22
C ALA A 442 -24.16 38.38 -28.83
N ALA A 443 -25.34 37.81 -28.57
CA ALA A 443 -25.68 37.19 -27.29
C ALA A 443 -24.88 35.90 -27.03
N LEU A 444 -24.59 35.13 -28.07
CA LEU A 444 -23.75 33.93 -27.97
C LEU A 444 -22.27 34.27 -27.75
N ALA A 445 -21.76 35.33 -28.36
CA ALA A 445 -20.37 35.77 -28.16
C ALA A 445 -20.11 36.27 -26.73
N VAL A 446 -21.07 36.98 -26.13
CA VAL A 446 -20.95 37.45 -24.74
C VAL A 446 -21.03 36.29 -23.74
N ALA A 447 -21.89 35.29 -23.99
CA ALA A 447 -21.97 34.10 -23.13
C ALA A 447 -20.67 33.26 -23.15
N VAL A 448 -20.02 33.16 -24.32
CA VAL A 448 -18.73 32.47 -24.47
C VAL A 448 -17.59 33.25 -23.80
N LEU A 449 -17.60 34.59 -23.90
CA LEU A 449 -16.60 35.42 -23.22
C LEU A 449 -16.77 35.40 -21.69
N VAL A 450 -17.99 35.38 -21.17
CA VAL A 450 -18.24 35.29 -19.72
C VAL A 450 -17.84 33.92 -19.17
N THR A 451 -18.11 32.84 -19.90
CA THR A 451 -17.69 31.48 -19.52
C THR A 451 -16.18 31.30 -19.59
N LEU A 452 -15.51 31.83 -20.62
CA LEU A 452 -14.04 31.81 -20.70
C LEU A 452 -13.38 32.71 -19.65
N SER A 453 -13.98 33.86 -19.33
CA SER A 453 -13.51 34.75 -18.26
C SER A 453 -13.68 34.10 -16.89
N GLY A 454 -14.78 33.39 -16.67
CA GLY A 454 -15.04 32.58 -15.48
C GLY A 454 -14.03 31.44 -15.33
N LEU A 455 -13.72 30.73 -16.42
CA LEU A 455 -12.70 29.68 -16.45
C LEU A 455 -11.28 30.21 -16.25
N TYR A 456 -10.97 31.39 -16.78
CA TYR A 456 -9.67 32.06 -16.59
C TYR A 456 -9.50 32.56 -15.16
N LEU A 457 -10.54 33.15 -14.55
CA LEU A 457 -10.52 33.57 -13.14
C LEU A 457 -10.53 32.38 -12.18
N ALA A 458 -11.23 31.29 -12.51
CA ALA A 458 -11.16 30.03 -11.77
C ALA A 458 -9.75 29.42 -11.85
N ARG A 459 -9.12 29.40 -13.04
CA ARG A 459 -7.71 28.99 -13.19
C ARG A 459 -6.74 29.92 -12.46
N ARG A 460 -7.00 31.22 -12.38
CA ARG A 460 -6.17 32.16 -11.59
C ARG A 460 -6.35 32.01 -10.08
N ARG A 461 -7.55 31.62 -9.60
CA ARG A 461 -7.80 31.31 -8.18
C ARG A 461 -7.28 29.92 -7.78
N LEU A 462 -7.33 28.94 -8.67
CA LEU A 462 -6.73 27.60 -8.49
C LEU A 462 -5.21 27.61 -8.73
N GLY A 463 -4.68 28.56 -9.50
CA GLY A 463 -3.24 28.75 -9.74
C GLY A 463 -2.49 29.44 -8.59
N ARG A 464 -3.19 30.00 -7.59
CA ARG A 464 -2.61 30.44 -6.31
C ARG A 464 -2.70 29.38 -5.20
N ALA A 465 -3.26 28.21 -5.51
CA ALA A 465 -3.35 27.06 -4.61
C ALA A 465 -2.47 25.89 -5.09
N ARG A 466 -1.43 26.17 -5.89
CA ARG A 466 -0.49 25.17 -6.41
C ARG A 466 0.92 25.27 -5.80
N ASN A 467 1.03 25.93 -4.65
CA ASN A 467 2.15 25.87 -3.72
C ASN A 467 1.60 25.66 -2.30
N ALA A 468 1.07 24.46 -2.01
CA ALA A 468 0.74 24.03 -0.65
C ALA A 468 0.49 22.50 -0.62
N HIS A 469 1.40 21.71 -1.19
CA HIS A 469 1.36 20.25 -1.04
C HIS A 469 2.06 19.86 0.27
N GLY A 470 1.36 20.06 1.39
CA GLY A 470 1.87 19.75 2.73
C GLY A 470 0.87 19.92 3.88
N GLN A 471 -0.37 20.35 3.63
CA GLN A 471 -1.38 20.57 4.68
C GLN A 471 -2.69 19.79 4.50
N ASP A 472 -2.73 18.77 3.65
CA ASP A 472 -3.98 18.07 3.33
C ASP A 472 -4.38 16.93 4.29
N VAL A 473 -3.50 16.47 5.19
CA VAL A 473 -3.90 15.47 6.21
C VAL A 473 -4.67 16.12 7.37
N ALA A 474 -4.41 17.40 7.68
CA ALA A 474 -5.05 18.10 8.80
C ALA A 474 -6.43 18.70 8.44
N ARG A 475 -6.74 18.85 7.14
CA ARG A 475 -8.01 19.47 6.70
C ARG A 475 -9.16 18.46 6.58
N ASP A 476 -8.88 17.18 6.36
CA ASP A 476 -9.91 16.12 6.25
C ASP A 476 -10.33 15.49 7.61
N GLN A 477 -9.54 15.68 8.67
CA GLN A 477 -9.89 15.17 10.01
C GLN A 477 -10.91 16.02 10.77
N ARG A 478 -10.94 17.34 10.53
CA ARG A 478 -11.85 18.29 11.20
C ARG A 478 -13.34 18.00 10.96
N PRO A 479 -13.82 17.73 9.73
CA PRO A 479 -15.23 17.41 9.51
C PRO A 479 -15.62 16.03 10.09
N ARG A 480 -14.71 15.05 10.12
CA ARG A 480 -14.98 13.70 10.67
C ARG A 480 -15.10 13.70 12.19
N TYR A 481 -14.19 14.40 12.87
CA TYR A 481 -14.24 14.56 14.33
C TYR A 481 -15.53 15.26 14.79
N ALA A 482 -15.94 16.32 14.09
CA ALA A 482 -17.16 17.06 14.38
C ALA A 482 -18.42 16.19 14.19
N ARG A 483 -18.48 15.40 13.10
CA ARG A 483 -19.59 14.46 12.85
C ARG A 483 -19.67 13.36 13.91
N ARG A 484 -18.53 12.78 14.32
CA ARG A 484 -18.48 11.75 15.36
C ARG A 484 -18.98 12.26 16.71
N LYS A 485 -18.54 13.45 17.13
CA LYS A 485 -19.02 14.10 18.36
C LYS A 485 -20.51 14.44 18.32
N ALA A 486 -21.02 14.87 17.15
CA ALA A 486 -22.44 15.13 16.99
C ALA A 486 -23.28 13.84 17.12
N ALA A 487 -22.83 12.73 16.53
CA ALA A 487 -23.49 11.43 16.65
C ALA A 487 -23.45 10.91 18.10
N LEU A 488 -22.32 11.04 18.81
CA LEU A 488 -22.22 10.64 20.22
C LEU A 488 -23.21 11.41 21.11
N ARG A 489 -23.40 12.72 20.86
CA ARG A 489 -24.41 13.52 21.57
C ARG A 489 -25.83 13.03 21.32
N LYS A 490 -26.16 12.59 20.11
CA LYS A 490 -27.48 12.00 19.82
C LYS A 490 -27.70 10.72 20.63
N VAL A 491 -26.66 9.89 20.75
CA VAL A 491 -26.73 8.69 21.59
C VAL A 491 -26.88 9.05 23.06
N GLU A 492 -26.17 10.06 23.57
CA GLU A 492 -26.31 10.54 24.94
C GLU A 492 -27.74 10.98 25.25
N VAL A 493 -28.38 11.70 24.33
CA VAL A 493 -29.78 12.13 24.46
C VAL A 493 -30.73 10.93 24.45
N ALA A 494 -30.54 9.98 23.54
CA ALA A 494 -31.37 8.77 23.46
C ALA A 494 -31.21 7.87 24.71
N CYS A 495 -29.99 7.75 25.24
CA CYS A 495 -29.73 6.99 26.47
C CYS A 495 -30.32 7.69 27.70
N ALA A 496 -30.30 9.04 27.74
CA ALA A 496 -30.95 9.80 28.80
C ALA A 496 -32.48 9.63 28.80
N ALA A 497 -33.07 9.42 27.61
CA ALA A 497 -34.49 9.09 27.44
C ALA A 497 -34.81 7.60 27.64
N ALA A 498 -33.80 6.75 27.84
CA ALA A 498 -33.91 5.28 27.87
C ALA A 498 -34.64 4.69 26.66
N ASP A 499 -34.49 5.32 25.48
CA ASP A 499 -35.16 4.91 24.24
C ASP A 499 -34.22 4.10 23.32
N PRO A 500 -34.39 2.76 23.23
CA PRO A 500 -33.55 1.92 22.38
C PRO A 500 -33.75 2.18 20.88
N ASN A 501 -34.95 2.60 20.46
CA ASN A 501 -35.27 2.86 19.04
C ASN A 501 -34.63 4.15 18.54
N ALA A 502 -34.43 5.13 19.43
CA ALA A 502 -33.64 6.32 19.13
C ALA A 502 -32.12 6.07 19.26
N ALA A 503 -31.71 5.21 20.21
CA ALA A 503 -30.31 4.96 20.49
C ALA A 503 -29.59 4.16 19.39
N TYR A 504 -30.26 3.14 18.83
CA TYR A 504 -29.69 2.28 17.79
C TYR A 504 -29.26 3.03 16.51
N PRO A 505 -30.12 3.81 15.82
CA PRO A 505 -29.72 4.54 14.62
C PRO A 505 -28.67 5.62 14.92
N ALA A 506 -28.73 6.28 16.08
CA ALA A 506 -27.72 7.25 16.50
C ALA A 506 -26.35 6.60 16.74
N ALA A 507 -26.33 5.38 17.29
CA ALA A 507 -25.10 4.63 17.51
C ALA A 507 -24.52 4.07 16.20
N LEU A 508 -25.37 3.73 15.23
CA LEU A 508 -24.95 3.37 13.87
C LEU A 508 -24.34 4.56 13.11
N GLU A 509 -24.91 5.77 13.25
CA GLU A 509 -24.31 7.01 12.74
C GLU A 509 -22.92 7.24 13.34
N TRP A 510 -22.76 6.98 14.65
CA TRP A 510 -21.48 7.10 15.32
C TRP A 510 -20.44 6.10 14.78
N LEU A 511 -20.82 4.82 14.59
CA LEU A 511 -19.95 3.78 14.00
C LEU A 511 -19.47 4.17 12.59
N ARG A 512 -20.36 4.70 11.76
CA ARG A 512 -20.03 5.20 10.42
C ARG A 512 -19.10 6.41 10.48
N ALA A 513 -19.36 7.36 11.37
CA ALA A 513 -18.52 8.55 11.57
C ALA A 513 -17.12 8.20 12.13
N ALA A 514 -17.02 7.12 12.91
CA ALA A 514 -15.77 6.54 13.38
C ALA A 514 -15.04 5.71 12.31
N SER A 515 -15.60 5.55 11.10
CA SER A 515 -15.12 4.67 10.02
C SER A 515 -14.98 3.20 10.43
N LEU A 516 -15.82 2.75 11.38
CA LEU A 516 -15.80 1.40 11.94
C LEU A 516 -16.80 0.46 11.26
N ALA A 517 -17.66 0.94 10.35
CA ALA A 517 -18.69 0.12 9.69
C ALA A 517 -18.12 -1.17 9.07
N ARG A 518 -17.02 -1.07 8.31
CA ARG A 518 -16.35 -2.24 7.72
C ARG A 518 -15.72 -3.19 8.77
N ARG A 519 -15.26 -2.64 9.91
CA ARG A 519 -14.67 -3.43 11.03
C ARG A 519 -15.72 -4.08 11.93
N VAL A 520 -16.95 -3.59 11.86
CA VAL A 520 -18.12 -4.18 12.52
C VAL A 520 -18.58 -5.39 11.70
N GLU A 521 -18.59 -5.28 10.37
CA GLU A 521 -18.92 -6.37 9.43
C GLU A 521 -17.92 -7.55 9.50
N ASP A 522 -16.61 -7.29 9.64
CA ASP A 522 -15.57 -8.33 9.78
C ASP A 522 -15.38 -8.85 11.23
N GLY A 523 -16.15 -8.32 12.19
CA GLY A 523 -16.14 -8.68 13.61
C GLY A 523 -14.89 -8.27 14.39
N SER A 524 -13.89 -7.64 13.77
CA SER A 524 -12.63 -7.26 14.43
C SER A 524 -12.81 -6.16 15.48
N PHE A 525 -13.77 -5.25 15.27
CA PHE A 525 -14.10 -4.21 16.25
C PHE A 525 -14.70 -4.82 17.53
N TRP A 526 -15.67 -5.71 17.39
CA TRP A 526 -16.36 -6.34 18.51
C TRP A 526 -15.43 -7.17 19.39
N ARG A 527 -14.46 -7.87 18.77
CA ARG A 527 -13.40 -8.60 19.50
C ARG A 527 -12.55 -7.70 20.40
N ASN A 528 -12.31 -6.46 19.98
CA ASN A 528 -11.51 -5.48 20.74
C ASN A 528 -12.35 -4.62 21.70
N SER A 529 -13.68 -4.79 21.71
CA SER A 529 -14.61 -4.05 22.58
C SER A 529 -15.74 -4.98 23.04
N PRO A 530 -15.43 -6.06 23.78
CA PRO A 530 -16.40 -7.09 24.14
C PRO A 530 -17.54 -6.55 25.02
N ASP A 531 -17.24 -5.60 25.91
CA ASP A 531 -18.26 -4.99 26.78
C ASP A 531 -19.28 -4.17 25.97
N LEU A 532 -18.83 -3.45 24.94
CA LEU A 532 -19.72 -2.74 24.03
C LEU A 532 -20.48 -3.71 23.12
N HIS A 533 -19.85 -4.82 22.72
CA HIS A 533 -20.52 -5.83 21.90
C HIS A 533 -21.71 -6.47 22.64
N GLY A 534 -21.53 -6.83 23.92
CA GLY A 534 -22.63 -7.34 24.74
C GLY A 534 -23.76 -6.32 24.88
N ALA A 535 -23.44 -5.05 25.15
CA ALA A 535 -24.43 -3.98 25.26
C ALA A 535 -25.10 -3.64 23.91
N TRP A 536 -24.41 -3.82 22.79
CA TRP A 536 -24.95 -3.65 21.44
C TRP A 536 -25.93 -4.76 21.08
N ASN A 537 -25.61 -6.01 21.41
CA ASN A 537 -26.51 -7.14 21.18
C ASN A 537 -27.78 -7.04 22.03
N ASP A 538 -27.68 -6.54 23.27
CA ASP A 538 -28.85 -6.22 24.11
C ASP A 538 -29.70 -5.09 23.48
N LEU A 539 -29.06 -4.06 22.90
CA LEU A 539 -29.76 -2.99 22.18
C LEU A 539 -30.47 -3.51 20.91
N GLU A 540 -29.79 -4.33 20.10
CA GLU A 540 -30.37 -4.93 18.88
C GLU A 540 -31.52 -5.88 19.20
N ALA A 541 -31.36 -6.73 20.22
CA ALA A 541 -32.43 -7.60 20.67
C ALA A 541 -33.68 -6.80 21.05
N ARG A 542 -33.53 -5.60 21.61
CA ARG A 542 -34.68 -4.76 22.00
C ARG A 542 -35.32 -3.99 20.85
N VAL A 543 -34.54 -3.66 19.82
CA VAL A 543 -35.06 -2.96 18.63
C VAL A 543 -35.69 -3.92 17.63
N PHE A 544 -35.17 -5.15 17.54
CA PHE A 544 -35.54 -6.11 16.49
C PHE A 544 -36.20 -7.41 16.99
N SER A 545 -36.26 -7.69 18.30
CA SER A 545 -37.01 -8.83 18.86
C SER A 545 -38.32 -8.38 19.52
N GLU A 546 -39.41 -9.07 19.22
CA GLU A 546 -40.75 -8.80 19.78
C GLU A 546 -40.90 -9.25 21.25
N GLN A 547 -39.96 -10.05 21.78
CA GLN A 547 -39.98 -10.53 23.17
C GLN A 547 -38.65 -10.26 23.86
N THR A 548 -38.57 -9.15 24.60
CA THR A 548 -37.53 -8.91 25.60
C THR A 548 -38.17 -8.50 26.92
N GLU A 549 -38.11 -9.37 27.93
CA GLU A 549 -38.50 -9.02 29.30
C GLU A 549 -37.32 -8.33 30.01
N GLY A 550 -37.59 -7.18 30.65
CA GLY A 550 -36.61 -6.38 31.41
C GLY A 550 -36.29 -5.02 30.76
N GLY A 551 -35.85 -4.05 31.56
CA GLY A 551 -35.51 -2.70 31.07
C GLY A 551 -34.12 -2.62 30.41
N TRP A 552 -33.99 -1.80 29.37
CA TRP A 552 -32.69 -1.53 28.72
C TRP A 552 -31.76 -0.78 29.67
N ASN A 553 -30.54 -1.26 29.85
CA ASN A 553 -29.55 -0.57 30.67
C ASN A 553 -28.83 0.51 29.86
N ALA A 554 -29.55 1.60 29.58
CA ALA A 554 -29.05 2.75 28.84
C ALA A 554 -27.76 3.37 29.44
N PRO A 555 -27.60 3.50 30.78
CA PRO A 555 -26.35 3.99 31.37
C PRO A 555 -25.14 3.10 31.08
N LEU A 556 -25.33 1.78 31.12
CA LEU A 556 -24.27 0.81 30.86
C LEU A 556 -23.87 0.85 29.37
N PHE A 557 -24.83 0.87 28.46
CA PHE A 557 -24.56 1.03 27.03
C PHE A 557 -23.78 2.32 26.74
N LEU A 558 -24.21 3.45 27.32
CA LEU A 558 -23.54 4.73 27.12
C LEU A 558 -22.11 4.74 27.70
N GLN A 559 -21.89 4.07 28.83
CA GLN A 559 -20.57 3.93 29.45
C GLN A 559 -19.59 3.19 28.51
N HIS A 560 -20.02 2.07 27.94
CA HIS A 560 -19.21 1.28 27.01
C HIS A 560 -19.01 1.98 25.66
N LEU A 561 -20.00 2.75 25.19
CA LEU A 561 -19.84 3.53 23.97
C LEU A 561 -18.83 4.68 24.16
N ARG A 562 -18.83 5.34 25.33
CA ARG A 562 -17.86 6.39 25.68
C ARG A 562 -16.44 5.85 25.89
N SER A 563 -16.28 4.61 26.38
CA SER A 563 -14.95 3.99 26.43
C SER A 563 -14.43 3.70 25.02
N ALA A 564 -15.28 3.19 24.13
CA ALA A 564 -14.94 2.98 22.73
C ALA A 564 -14.61 4.29 21.99
N ASP A 565 -15.37 5.37 22.18
CA ASP A 565 -15.05 6.68 21.56
C ASP A 565 -13.70 7.24 22.00
N ARG A 566 -13.33 7.06 23.27
CA ARG A 566 -12.00 7.42 23.75
C ARG A 566 -10.91 6.59 23.09
N GLN A 567 -11.09 5.29 22.90
CA GLN A 567 -10.13 4.44 22.19
C GLN A 567 -9.99 4.86 20.71
N VAL A 568 -11.09 5.20 20.04
CA VAL A 568 -11.08 5.73 18.67
C VAL A 568 -10.40 7.11 18.63
N GLU A 569 -10.58 7.97 19.63
CA GLU A 569 -9.86 9.25 19.73
C GLU A 569 -8.36 9.07 19.96
N LEU A 570 -7.96 8.12 20.81
CA LEU A 570 -6.56 7.84 21.11
C LEU A 570 -5.82 7.22 19.92
N THR A 571 -6.49 6.36 19.15
CA THR A 571 -5.94 5.80 17.89
C THR A 571 -5.88 6.84 16.78
N ALA A 572 -6.85 7.75 16.69
CA ALA A 572 -6.82 8.85 15.72
C ALA A 572 -5.78 9.94 16.03
N ARG A 573 -5.42 10.13 17.31
CA ARG A 573 -4.40 11.11 17.76
C ARG A 573 -2.97 10.57 17.73
N ARG A 574 -2.76 9.26 17.53
CA ARG A 574 -1.43 8.72 17.27
C ARG A 574 -1.05 9.07 15.82
N PRO A 575 0.08 9.76 15.56
CA PRO A 575 0.63 9.76 14.20
C PRO A 575 0.80 8.29 13.81
N THR A 576 0.35 7.93 12.60
CA THR A 576 0.40 6.57 12.07
C THR A 576 1.85 6.10 11.99
N ARG A 577 2.39 5.60 13.09
CA ARG A 577 3.42 4.57 13.10
C ARG A 577 2.70 3.28 12.70
N SER A 578 2.98 2.81 11.50
CA SER A 578 2.67 1.45 11.06
C SER A 578 3.22 0.47 12.10
N ALA A 579 2.34 -0.11 12.91
CA ALA A 579 2.65 -1.18 13.84
C ALA A 579 1.77 -2.38 13.49
N LEU A 580 2.41 -3.46 13.05
CA LEU A 580 1.82 -4.76 12.75
C LEU A 580 1.31 -5.47 14.04
N PRO A 581 0.39 -6.44 13.93
CA PRO A 581 -0.21 -7.15 15.07
C PRO A 581 0.71 -8.24 15.65
N PRO A 582 0.53 -8.67 16.92
CA PRO A 582 1.31 -9.74 17.52
C PRO A 582 0.90 -11.14 17.00
N LEU A 583 1.89 -11.92 16.58
CA LEU A 583 1.79 -13.36 16.26
C LEU A 583 1.88 -14.16 17.57
N TYR A 584 0.75 -14.66 18.12
CA TYR A 584 0.59 -15.97 18.79
C TYR A 584 -0.83 -16.08 19.39
N ALA A 585 -1.51 -17.20 19.10
CA ALA A 585 -2.70 -17.65 19.82
C ALA A 585 -2.26 -18.37 21.12
N SER A 586 -2.80 -17.95 22.26
CA SER A 586 -2.59 -18.63 23.54
C SER A 586 -3.30 -20.00 23.55
N SER A 587 -2.57 -21.07 23.24
CA SER A 587 -3.01 -22.44 23.54
C SER A 587 -2.91 -22.68 25.05
N GLN A 588 -4.05 -22.73 25.75
CA GLN A 588 -4.09 -23.41 27.05
C GLN A 588 -3.97 -24.91 26.82
N GLY A 589 -2.80 -25.46 27.16
CA GLY A 589 -2.56 -26.89 27.19
C GLY A 589 -3.32 -27.56 28.33
N GLY A 590 -4.01 -28.65 28.01
CA GLY A 590 -4.54 -29.60 28.98
C GLY A 590 -3.41 -30.24 29.78
N ARG A 591 -3.50 -30.15 31.12
CA ARG A 591 -2.73 -31.02 32.02
C ARG A 591 -3.45 -32.35 32.14
N GLY A 592 -2.77 -33.42 31.74
CA GLY A 592 -3.12 -34.79 32.06
C GLY A 592 -3.15 -35.01 33.58
N GLN A 593 -4.15 -35.80 33.97
CA GLN A 593 -4.39 -36.27 35.32
C GLN A 593 -3.29 -37.25 35.76
N ASN A 594 -2.82 -37.10 37.00
CA ASN A 594 -2.10 -38.16 37.71
C ASN A 594 -3.11 -39.25 38.09
N MET A 595 -2.80 -40.49 37.70
CA MET A 595 -3.48 -41.71 38.14
C MET A 595 -2.87 -42.15 39.48
N THR A 596 -3.70 -42.18 40.52
CA THR A 596 -3.51 -43.03 41.70
C THR A 596 -4.25 -44.34 41.48
N ALA A 597 -3.51 -45.43 41.32
CA ALA A 597 -3.74 -46.81 41.78
C ALA A 597 -2.80 -47.75 41.03
#